data_AF-A0A7J2KBI4-F1
#
_entry.id   AF-A0A7J2KBI4-F1
#
_cell.length_a   1.000
_cell.length_b   1.000
_cell.length_c   1.000
_cell.angle_alpha   90.00
_cell.angle_beta   90.00
_cell.angle_gamma   90.00
#
_symmetry.space_group_name_H-M   'P 1'
#
loop_
_entity.id
_entity.type
_entity.pdbx_description
1 polymer ?
#
loop_
_entity_poly.entity_id
_entity_poly.type
_entity_poly.pdbx_seq_one_letter_code
_entity_poly.pdbx_strand_id
1 'polypeptide(L)' 'DVYDPAYAPGVGNPEPEGLDPGTALDILSMVLDKRFLGFDVVEVTPNYDPSGITSILAAKTIVEITSKLYVELRLKKTK' A
#
# COMPACT_ATOMS: atom_id res chain seq x y z
N ASP A 1 6.33 -4.91 -8.28
CA ASP A 1 4.89 -4.84 -7.97
C ASP A 1 4.53 -5.27 -6.54
N VAL A 2 5.37 -6.07 -5.86
CA VAL A 2 5.26 -6.52 -4.44
C VAL A 2 4.07 -7.44 -4.16
N TYR A 3 2.89 -7.05 -4.62
CA TYR A 3 1.68 -7.84 -4.48
C TYR A 3 1.64 -8.95 -5.51
N ASP A 4 1.09 -10.10 -5.14
CA ASP A 4 0.85 -11.16 -6.11
C ASP A 4 -0.07 -10.66 -7.25
N PRO A 5 0.16 -11.08 -8.51
CA PRO A 5 -0.69 -10.71 -9.64
C PRO A 5 -2.16 -11.08 -9.47
N ALA A 6 -2.52 -12.00 -8.57
CA ALA A 6 -3.91 -12.26 -8.16
C ALA A 6 -4.59 -11.03 -7.53
N TYR A 7 -3.82 -10.12 -6.93
CA TYR A 7 -4.30 -8.90 -6.28
C TYR A 7 -3.94 -7.62 -7.05
N ALA A 8 -2.79 -7.61 -7.75
CA ALA A 8 -2.29 -6.47 -8.51
C ALA A 8 -1.91 -6.86 -9.95
N PRO A 9 -2.85 -7.29 -10.81
CA PRO A 9 -2.52 -7.67 -12.20
C PRO A 9 -2.08 -6.48 -13.07
N GLY A 10 -2.45 -5.26 -12.69
CA GLY A 10 -2.27 -4.03 -13.44
C GLY A 10 -0.91 -3.38 -13.24
N VAL A 11 0.16 -4.10 -13.59
CA VAL A 11 1.56 -3.67 -13.42
C VAL A 11 2.39 -4.00 -14.66
N GLY A 12 3.52 -3.33 -14.85
CA GLY A 12 4.36 -3.53 -16.04
C GLY A 12 5.04 -4.90 -16.13
N ASN A 13 5.37 -5.49 -14.97
CA ASN A 13 6.16 -6.72 -14.86
C ASN A 13 5.58 -7.61 -13.74
N PRO A 14 4.49 -8.35 -13.99
CA PRO A 14 3.87 -9.19 -12.98
C PRO A 14 4.77 -10.36 -12.58
N GLU A 15 5.04 -10.52 -11.28
CA GLU A 15 5.86 -11.62 -10.74
C GLU A 15 5.03 -12.52 -9.79
N PRO A 16 4.93 -13.85 -10.05
CA PRO A 16 4.15 -14.75 -9.20
C PRO A 16 4.79 -14.94 -7.80
N GLU A 17 3.98 -15.42 -6.85
CA GLU A 17 4.38 -15.65 -5.45
C GLU A 17 4.65 -14.33 -4.68
N GLY A 18 3.92 -13.27 -5.05
CA GLY A 18 3.97 -11.99 -4.35
C GLY A 18 3.20 -11.99 -3.02
N LEU A 19 3.18 -10.84 -2.36
CA LEU A 19 2.47 -10.67 -1.09
C LEU A 19 0.96 -10.57 -1.28
N ASP A 20 0.19 -11.12 -0.34
CA ASP A 20 -1.21 -10.77 -0.21
C ASP A 20 -1.36 -9.36 0.45
N PRO A 21 -2.49 -8.66 0.21
CA PRO A 21 -2.73 -7.33 0.76
C PRO A 21 -2.60 -7.22 2.28
N GLY A 22 -3.03 -8.24 3.03
CA GLY A 22 -2.99 -8.23 4.48
C GLY A 22 -1.55 -8.24 4.99
N THR A 23 -0.74 -9.18 4.49
CA THR A 23 0.68 -9.29 4.88
C THR A 23 1.47 -8.02 4.58
N ALA A 24 1.25 -7.40 3.41
CA ALA A 24 1.93 -6.15 3.07
C ALA A 24 1.55 -5.00 4.01
N LEU A 25 0.26 -4.88 4.38
CA LEU A 25 -0.20 -3.85 5.31
C LEU A 25 0.32 -4.07 6.73
N ASP A 26 0.43 -5.32 7.17
CA ASP A 26 1.04 -5.67 8.45
C ASP A 26 2.51 -5.25 8.48
N ILE A 27 3.28 -5.56 7.44
CA ILE A 27 4.69 -5.14 7.30
C ILE A 27 4.80 -3.61 7.31
N LEU A 28 3.96 -2.91 6.54
CA LEU A 28 3.94 -1.44 6.54
C LEU A 28 3.65 -0.91 7.94
N SER A 29 2.67 -1.46 8.65
CA SER A 29 2.31 -1.01 10.00
C SER A 29 3.48 -1.07 11.01
N MET A 30 4.43 -1.98 10.81
CA MET A 30 5.62 -2.14 11.65
C MET A 30 6.66 -1.05 11.43
N VAL A 31 6.70 -0.44 10.24
CA VAL A 31 7.71 0.58 9.87
C VAL A 31 7.19 2.01 9.87
N LEU A 32 5.87 2.20 9.84
CA LEU A 32 5.23 3.51 9.89
C LEU A 32 5.27 4.09 11.32
N ASP A 33 6.45 4.60 11.70
CA ASP A 33 6.71 5.26 12.97
C ASP A 33 6.82 6.80 12.84
N LYS A 34 7.12 7.47 13.95
CA LYS A 34 7.27 8.95 14.04
C LYS A 34 8.37 9.56 13.17
N ARG A 35 9.31 8.76 12.66
CA ARG A 35 10.42 9.19 11.78
C ARG A 35 10.06 9.03 10.32
N PHE A 36 8.88 8.48 10.02
CA PHE A 36 8.38 8.38 8.65
C PHE A 36 8.06 9.77 8.09
N LEU A 37 8.70 10.13 6.97
CA LEU A 37 8.59 11.46 6.38
C LEU A 37 7.64 11.51 5.18
N GLY A 38 7.50 10.42 4.45
CA GLY A 38 6.71 10.36 3.23
C GLY A 38 6.82 9.01 2.54
N PHE A 39 5.99 8.81 1.53
CA PHE A 39 5.93 7.58 0.72
C PHE A 39 5.46 7.91 -0.69
N ASP A 40 5.74 7.00 -1.62
CA ASP A 40 5.07 6.93 -2.91
C ASP A 40 4.37 5.58 -3.06
N VAL A 41 3.49 5.50 -4.06
CA VAL A 41 2.96 4.24 -4.58
C VAL A 41 3.16 4.29 -6.10
N VAL A 42 3.90 3.32 -6.62
CA VAL A 42 4.37 3.27 -8.01
C VAL A 42 3.88 2.01 -8.72
N GLU A 43 4.20 1.90 -10.01
CA GLU A 43 3.95 0.72 -10.86
C GLU A 43 2.49 0.38 -11.20
N VAL A 44 1.52 1.20 -10.78
CA VAL A 44 0.13 1.06 -11.25
C VAL A 44 0.04 1.36 -12.75
N THR A 45 -0.41 0.38 -13.52
CA THR A 45 -0.57 0.46 -14.98
C THR A 45 -2.03 0.25 -15.37
N PRO A 46 -2.84 1.32 -15.51
CA PRO A 46 -4.27 1.21 -15.78
C PRO A 46 -4.63 0.42 -17.05
N ASN A 47 -3.77 0.46 -18.07
CA ASN A 47 -3.96 -0.29 -19.31
C ASN A 47 -3.95 -1.82 -19.11
N TYR A 48 -3.33 -2.29 -18.01
CA TYR A 48 -3.27 -3.70 -17.64
C TYR A 48 -4.22 -4.04 -16.48
N ASP A 49 -5.06 -3.09 -16.05
CA ASP A 49 -5.97 -3.21 -14.90
C ASP A 49 -7.45 -3.10 -15.32
N PRO A 50 -7.98 -4.02 -16.16
CA PRO A 50 -9.31 -3.87 -16.76
C PRO A 50 -10.46 -3.82 -15.73
N SER A 51 -10.28 -4.44 -14.57
CA SER A 51 -11.23 -4.40 -13.45
C SER A 51 -10.92 -3.28 -12.44
N GLY A 52 -9.82 -2.55 -12.61
CA GLY A 52 -9.39 -1.48 -11.72
C GLY A 52 -8.91 -1.93 -10.33
N ILE A 53 -8.73 -3.24 -10.11
CA ILE A 53 -8.44 -3.78 -8.77
C ILE A 53 -7.06 -3.35 -8.27
N THR A 54 -6.09 -3.20 -9.16
CA THR A 54 -4.73 -2.75 -8.81
C THR A 54 -4.76 -1.29 -8.38
N SER A 55 -5.52 -0.47 -9.11
CA SER A 55 -5.74 0.94 -8.80
C SER A 55 -6.46 1.12 -7.47
N ILE A 56 -7.46 0.28 -7.17
CA ILE A 56 -8.16 0.26 -5.89
C ILE A 56 -7.22 -0.18 -4.76
N LEU A 57 -6.39 -1.21 -4.99
CA LEU A 57 -5.42 -1.68 -4.01
C LEU A 57 -4.39 -0.59 -3.69
N ALA A 58 -3.85 0.10 -4.71
CA ALA A 58 -2.96 1.24 -4.52
C ALA A 58 -3.60 2.36 -3.70
N ALA A 59 -4.85 2.72 -4.02
CA ALA A 59 -5.61 3.71 -3.25
C ALA A 59 -5.84 3.27 -1.79
N LYS A 60 -6.15 1.98 -1.56
CA LYS A 60 -6.29 1.41 -0.22
C LYS A 60 -4.98 1.50 0.56
N THR A 61 -3.85 1.16 -0.05
CA THR A 61 -2.53 1.28 0.58
C THR A 61 -2.22 2.72 0.99
N ILE A 62 -2.53 3.71 0.15
CA ILE A 62 -2.40 5.14 0.49
C ILE A 62 -3.25 5.50 1.72
N VAL A 63 -4.52 5.07 1.75
CA VAL A 63 -5.43 5.35 2.87
C VAL A 63 -4.94 4.71 4.17
N GLU A 64 -4.45 3.47 4.14
CA GLU A 64 -3.95 2.78 5.33
C GLU A 64 -2.68 3.45 5.88
N ILE A 65 -1.71 3.78 5.01
CA ILE A 65 -0.48 4.46 5.41
C ILE A 65 -0.81 5.82 6.05
N THR A 66 -1.63 6.64 5.38
CA THR A 66 -2.00 7.97 5.89
C THR A 66 -2.82 7.90 7.18
N SER A 67 -3.74 6.94 7.30
CA SER A 67 -4.54 6.73 8.51
C SER A 67 -3.67 6.32 9.70
N LYS A 68 -2.72 5.39 9.49
CA LYS A 68 -1.78 4.96 10.52
C LYS A 68 -0.91 6.13 10.99
N LEU A 69 -0.34 6.90 10.07
CA LEU A 69 0.44 8.10 10.40
C LEU A 69 -0.39 9.12 11.19
N TYR A 70 -1.63 9.37 10.77
CA TYR A 70 -2.52 10.31 11.45
C TYR A 70 -2.73 9.90 12.92
N VAL A 71 -3.01 8.62 13.18
CA VAL A 71 -3.18 8.10 14.55
C VAL A 71 -1.90 8.26 15.36
N GLU A 72 -0.74 7.85 14.82
CA GLU A 72 0.56 7.97 15.51
C GLU A 72 0.92 9.42 15.87
N LEU A 73 0.60 10.37 15.00
CA LEU A 73 0.80 11.80 15.26
C LEU A 73 -0.23 12.38 16.24
N ARG A 74 -1.49 11.95 16.17
CA ARG A 74 -2.58 12.45 17.03
C ARG A 74 -2.42 12.00 18.48
N LEU A 75 -2.03 10.75 18.72
CA LEU A 75 -1.83 10.19 20.07
C LEU A 75 -0.81 10.96 20.92
N LYS A 76 0.07 11.74 20.28
CA LYS A 76 1.03 12.61 20.97
C LYS A 76 0.52 13.99 21.34
N LYS A 77 -0.52 14.53 20.69
CA LYS A 77 -1.08 15.84 21.10
C LYS A 77 -1.88 15.77 22.39
N THR A 78 -2.29 14.58 22.79
CA THR A 78 -3.13 14.33 23.97
C THR A 78 -2.32 13.80 25.17
N LYS A 79 -1.02 13.55 25.01
CA LYS A 79 -0.07 13.23 26.08
C LYS A 79 0.85 14.41 26.33
#